data_AF-A0A949K7M3-F1
#
_entry.id   AF-A0A949K7M3-F1
#
_cell.length_a   1.000
_cell.length_b   1.000
_cell.length_c   1.000
_cell.angle_alpha   90.00
_cell.angle_beta   90.00
_cell.angle_gamma   90.00
#
_symmetry.space_group_name_H-M   'P 1'
#
loop_
_entity.id
_entity.type
_entity.pdbx_description
1 polymer ?
#
loop_
_entity_poly.entity_id
_entity_poly.type
_entity_poly.pdbx_seq_one_letter_code
_entity_poly.pdbx_strand_id
1 'polypeptide(L)'
;MAKSRRANAVMLGFDFQVNAAIVLMIENIEELKSLRLEGNFEYIELKQENNQYILAQAKVVEKSSSDFRNVRKNLEKSLNSLSEGNQKVDARQLILITNSPNPLNEDASRNIFLGAAHREFLSLPESSQKIIKGYLDNINHPLDTEKFMIQVLPFETDSDIERYKVVKQVVDDFIGELNLNIPGLGRRLLNIWHEEVFKNGTKKDPAIQLKKKDVIWPIMVIATDVSHCDDSFLDIFDSSAYDEIVRQYRDTIESCCERCEFFIKVLSDYNTYQSAKKPSEKCMDFVLNKWRNYLLEFDLDDIDEELQKGLIQIILYRIVRNRIVIQNIKKGVKL
;
A
#
# COMPACT_ATOMS: atom_id res chain seq x y z
N MET A 1 19.56 -34.44 -16.40
CA MET A 1 18.18 -33.91 -16.39
C MET A 1 18.22 -32.44 -16.76
N ALA A 2 17.68 -32.08 -17.92
CA ALA A 2 17.65 -30.69 -18.37
C ALA A 2 16.84 -29.86 -17.37
N LYS A 3 17.44 -28.81 -16.81
CA LYS A 3 16.74 -27.78 -16.05
C LYS A 3 15.78 -27.09 -17.02
N SER A 4 14.55 -27.60 -17.09
CA SER A 4 13.42 -26.86 -17.63
C SER A 4 13.25 -25.63 -16.72
N ARG A 5 13.97 -24.54 -17.00
CA ARG A 5 13.74 -23.21 -16.44
C ARG A 5 12.40 -22.72 -17.00
N ARG A 6 11.30 -23.20 -16.42
CA ARG A 6 9.99 -22.57 -16.67
C ARG A 6 10.05 -21.18 -16.07
N ALA A 7 9.57 -20.18 -16.79
CA ALA A 7 9.52 -18.80 -16.30
C ALA A 7 8.67 -18.65 -15.02
N ASN A 8 7.87 -19.67 -14.68
CA ASN A 8 7.03 -19.72 -13.48
C ASN A 8 7.78 -19.40 -12.18
N ALA A 9 9.01 -19.91 -12.00
CA ALA A 9 9.80 -19.64 -10.79
C ALA A 9 10.15 -18.14 -10.65
N VAL A 10 10.41 -17.49 -11.79
CA VAL A 10 10.70 -16.06 -11.87
C VAL A 10 9.43 -15.25 -11.61
N MET A 11 8.31 -15.63 -12.23
CA MET A 11 7.01 -14.99 -12.02
C MET A 11 6.54 -15.08 -10.56
N LEU A 12 6.72 -16.25 -9.93
CA LEU A 12 6.44 -16.44 -8.51
C LEU A 12 7.31 -15.53 -7.63
N GLY A 13 8.58 -15.35 -8.00
CA GLY A 13 9.49 -14.44 -7.31
C GLY A 13 8.99 -13.00 -7.33
N PHE A 14 8.57 -12.51 -8.49
CA PHE A 14 8.02 -11.16 -8.64
C PHE A 14 6.68 -11.00 -7.92
N ASP A 15 5.79 -11.98 -8.03
CA ASP A 15 4.50 -11.92 -7.33
C ASP A 15 4.69 -11.89 -5.80
N PHE A 16 5.60 -12.72 -5.27
CA PHE A 16 5.96 -12.68 -3.85
C PHE A 16 6.57 -11.33 -3.45
N GLN A 17 7.47 -10.78 -4.25
CA GLN A 17 8.07 -9.45 -4.03
C GLN A 17 7.03 -8.33 -3.94
N VAL A 18 6.07 -8.29 -4.87
CA VAL A 18 4.98 -7.30 -4.87
C VAL A 18 4.16 -7.41 -3.58
N ASN A 19 3.75 -8.62 -3.21
CA ASN A 19 2.95 -8.84 -2.01
C ASN A 19 3.72 -8.55 -0.72
N ALA A 20 5.00 -8.88 -0.66
CA ALA A 20 5.92 -8.50 0.41
C ALA A 20 6.01 -6.98 0.55
N ALA A 21 6.14 -6.25 -0.56
CA ALA A 21 6.20 -4.79 -0.56
C ALA A 21 4.89 -4.15 -0.05
N ILE A 22 3.73 -4.71 -0.41
CA ILE A 22 2.42 -4.24 0.10
C ILE A 22 2.34 -4.42 1.62
N VAL A 23 2.72 -5.59 2.15
CA VAL A 23 2.72 -5.84 3.60
C VAL A 23 3.64 -4.86 4.31
N LEU A 24 4.88 -4.70 3.85
CA LEU A 24 5.85 -3.77 4.44
C LEU A 24 5.38 -2.31 4.36
N MET A 25 4.76 -1.92 3.24
CA MET A 25 4.20 -0.59 3.04
C MET A 25 3.08 -0.29 4.05
N ILE A 26 2.18 -1.24 4.30
CA ILE A 26 1.09 -1.09 5.28
C ILE A 26 1.66 -1.02 6.70
N GLU A 27 2.55 -1.94 7.06
CA GLU A 27 3.19 -1.98 8.39
C GLU A 27 3.97 -0.70 8.73
N ASN A 28 4.38 0.07 7.71
CA ASN A 28 5.15 1.30 7.87
C ASN A 28 4.42 2.55 7.38
N ILE A 29 3.10 2.46 7.13
CA ILE A 29 2.36 3.50 6.41
C ILE A 29 2.42 4.87 7.10
N GLU A 30 2.46 4.90 8.44
CA GLU A 30 2.53 6.15 9.20
C GLU A 30 3.79 6.97 8.91
N GLU A 31 4.95 6.31 8.80
CA GLU A 31 6.25 6.97 8.59
C GLU A 31 6.71 6.92 7.12
N LEU A 32 5.93 6.26 6.25
CA LEU A 32 6.24 6.09 4.85
C LEU A 32 6.29 7.44 4.12
N LYS A 33 7.37 7.67 3.40
CA LYS A 33 7.48 8.75 2.42
C LYS A 33 7.28 8.21 1.01
N SER A 34 7.98 7.14 0.69
CA SER A 34 7.85 6.44 -0.59
C SER A 34 8.26 4.97 -0.53
N LEU A 35 7.73 4.19 -1.47
CA LEU A 35 8.05 2.80 -1.76
C LEU A 35 8.68 2.72 -3.16
N ARG A 36 9.73 1.91 -3.28
CA ARG A 36 10.30 1.47 -4.55
C ARG A 36 10.48 -0.04 -4.57
N LEU A 37 9.90 -0.69 -5.58
CA LEU A 37 10.20 -2.07 -5.93
C LEU A 37 11.33 -2.11 -6.97
N GLU A 38 12.24 -3.08 -6.89
CA GLU A 38 13.44 -3.19 -7.75
C GLU A 38 14.18 -1.84 -7.79
N GLY A 39 14.64 -1.41 -6.62
CA GLY A 39 15.36 -0.16 -6.44
C GLY A 39 16.87 -0.29 -6.61
N ASN A 40 17.60 0.77 -6.24
CA ASN A 40 19.07 0.86 -6.41
C ASN A 40 19.86 0.18 -5.29
N PHE A 41 19.22 -0.06 -4.16
CA PHE A 41 19.77 -0.53 -2.90
C PHE A 41 19.31 -1.93 -2.58
N GLU A 42 18.02 -2.26 -2.77
CA GLU A 42 17.47 -3.62 -2.64
C GLU A 42 16.18 -3.85 -3.45
N TYR A 43 15.67 -5.10 -3.43
CA TYR A 43 14.40 -5.46 -4.09
C TYR A 43 13.20 -4.64 -3.61
N ILE A 44 13.14 -4.30 -2.32
CA ILE A 44 12.08 -3.47 -1.75
C ILE A 44 12.74 -2.40 -0.89
N GLU A 45 12.42 -1.14 -1.18
CA GLU A 45 12.92 0.01 -0.46
C GLU A 45 11.75 0.87 0.02
N LEU A 46 11.67 1.07 1.33
CA LEU A 46 10.79 2.10 1.90
C LEU A 46 11.65 3.25 2.38
N LYS A 47 11.44 4.42 1.82
CA LYS A 47 12.00 5.67 2.34
C LYS A 47 11.02 6.23 3.36
N GLN A 48 11.53 6.64 4.50
CA GLN A 48 10.75 7.24 5.57
C GLN A 48 10.79 8.77 5.55
N GLU A 49 9.90 9.41 6.30
CA GLU A 49 9.84 10.88 6.40
C GLU A 49 11.11 11.49 6.99
N ASN A 50 11.77 10.79 7.93
CA ASN A 50 13.08 11.16 8.48
C ASN A 50 14.26 10.89 7.51
N ASN A 51 13.97 10.46 6.27
CA ASN A 51 14.90 10.07 5.21
C ASN A 51 15.74 8.80 5.47
N GLN A 52 15.44 8.05 6.53
CA GLN A 52 16.00 6.70 6.71
C GLN A 52 15.29 5.69 5.79
N TYR A 53 15.92 4.54 5.60
CA TYR A 53 15.42 3.47 4.76
C TYR A 53 15.08 2.20 5.55
N ILE A 54 14.07 1.49 5.06
CA ILE A 54 13.88 0.07 5.33
C ILE A 54 14.20 -0.65 4.03
N LEU A 55 15.20 -1.54 4.09
CA LEU A 55 15.61 -2.35 2.94
C LEU A 55 15.16 -3.79 3.17
N ALA A 56 14.49 -4.39 2.20
CA ALA A 56 14.05 -5.76 2.30
C ALA A 56 14.42 -6.60 1.07
N GLN A 57 14.93 -7.79 1.36
CA GLN A 57 15.29 -8.80 0.37
C GLN A 57 14.29 -9.94 0.40
N ALA A 58 13.48 -10.04 -0.66
CA ALA A 58 12.49 -11.10 -0.79
C ALA A 58 13.09 -12.37 -1.39
N LYS A 59 12.81 -13.52 -0.77
CA LYS A 59 13.20 -14.86 -1.24
C LYS A 59 12.04 -15.85 -1.09
N VAL A 60 11.46 -16.25 -2.22
CA VAL A 60 10.39 -17.25 -2.26
C VAL A 60 10.95 -18.67 -2.45
N VAL A 61 10.26 -19.66 -1.89
CA VAL A 61 10.47 -21.10 -2.06
C VAL A 61 9.18 -21.71 -2.63
N GLU A 62 9.23 -22.34 -3.80
CA GLU A 62 8.03 -22.88 -4.47
C GLU A 62 7.23 -23.86 -3.61
N LYS A 63 7.93 -24.72 -2.86
CA LYS A 63 7.34 -25.70 -1.94
C LYS A 63 7.77 -25.39 -0.51
N SER A 64 7.49 -24.18 -0.04
CA SER A 64 7.94 -23.68 1.28
C SER A 64 7.62 -24.62 2.44
N SER A 65 6.52 -25.37 2.37
CA SER A 65 6.13 -26.36 3.39
C SER A 65 7.08 -27.57 3.51
N SER A 66 7.86 -27.87 2.47
CA SER A 66 8.61 -29.14 2.38
C SER A 66 10.03 -29.05 1.79
N ASP A 67 10.40 -27.97 1.08
CA ASP A 67 11.72 -27.82 0.46
C ASP A 67 12.58 -26.77 1.16
N PHE A 68 13.45 -27.22 2.06
CA PHE A 68 14.37 -26.35 2.80
C PHE A 68 15.81 -26.37 2.25
N ARG A 69 16.05 -27.03 1.12
CA ARG A 69 17.44 -27.30 0.64
C ARG A 69 18.23 -26.04 0.32
N ASN A 70 17.55 -24.98 -0.12
CA ASN A 70 18.20 -23.74 -0.58
C ASN A 70 18.03 -22.55 0.38
N VAL A 71 17.34 -22.71 1.51
CA VAL A 71 17.02 -21.56 2.39
C VAL A 71 18.27 -20.92 2.99
N ARG A 72 19.30 -21.71 3.33
CA ARG A 72 20.62 -21.22 3.78
C ARG A 72 21.35 -20.41 2.72
N LYS A 73 21.32 -20.87 1.48
CA LYS A 73 21.89 -20.14 0.34
C LYS A 73 21.13 -18.85 0.06
N ASN A 74 19.82 -18.86 0.24
CA ASN A 74 18.98 -17.66 0.11
C ASN A 74 19.27 -16.66 1.24
N LEU A 75 19.44 -17.13 2.48
CA LEU A 75 19.87 -16.34 3.62
C LEU A 75 21.22 -15.67 3.33
N GLU A 76 22.25 -16.44 2.99
CA GLU A 76 23.59 -15.92 2.69
C GLU A 76 23.56 -14.83 1.60
N LYS A 77 22.85 -15.07 0.50
CA LYS A 77 22.68 -14.06 -0.56
C LYS A 77 21.98 -12.79 -0.06
N SER A 78 21.03 -12.94 0.86
CA SER A 78 20.28 -11.81 1.38
C SER A 78 21.11 -10.99 2.35
N LEU A 79 21.90 -11.65 3.21
CA LEU A 79 22.84 -10.96 4.09
C LEU A 79 23.88 -10.16 3.30
N ASN A 80 24.41 -10.71 2.19
CA ASN A 80 25.31 -9.98 1.29
C ASN A 80 24.63 -8.74 0.68
N SER A 81 23.49 -8.94 0.02
CA SER A 81 22.73 -7.87 -0.66
C SER A 81 22.31 -6.75 0.30
N LEU A 82 21.80 -7.11 1.49
CA LEU A 82 21.43 -6.16 2.54
C LEU A 82 22.64 -5.42 3.12
N SER A 83 23.78 -6.10 3.28
CA SER A 83 25.02 -5.46 3.75
C SER A 83 25.53 -4.43 2.72
N GLU A 84 25.46 -4.74 1.43
CA GLU A 84 25.80 -3.82 0.35
C GLU A 84 24.83 -2.64 0.26
N GLY A 85 23.52 -2.89 0.40
CA GLY A 85 22.49 -1.84 0.42
C GLY A 85 22.66 -0.88 1.59
N ASN A 86 22.90 -1.40 2.80
CA ASN A 86 23.11 -0.63 4.02
C ASN A 86 24.36 0.27 3.98
N GLN A 87 25.32 0.00 3.11
CA GLN A 87 26.49 0.89 2.92
C GLN A 87 26.16 2.11 2.06
N LYS A 88 25.11 2.04 1.24
CA LYS A 88 24.73 3.10 0.28
C LYS A 88 23.76 4.11 0.88
N VAL A 89 23.02 3.72 1.92
CA VAL A 89 21.98 4.54 2.57
C VAL A 89 21.96 4.31 4.06
N ASP A 90 21.43 5.27 4.82
CA ASP A 90 21.13 5.06 6.23
C ASP A 90 19.87 4.19 6.37
N ALA A 91 20.06 2.87 6.42
CA ALA A 91 18.98 1.95 6.70
C ALA A 91 18.78 1.86 8.22
N ARG A 92 17.53 2.06 8.66
CA ARG A 92 17.14 1.81 10.05
C ARG A 92 16.84 0.33 10.32
N GLN A 93 16.48 -0.41 9.27
CA GLN A 93 16.00 -1.78 9.37
C GLN A 93 16.30 -2.55 8.08
N LEU A 94 16.75 -3.79 8.23
CA LEU A 94 17.18 -4.68 7.15
C LEU A 94 16.42 -6.00 7.29
N ILE A 95 15.68 -6.38 6.25
CA ILE A 95 14.68 -7.45 6.34
C ILE A 95 14.99 -8.54 5.33
N LEU A 96 15.19 -9.77 5.79
CA LEU A 96 14.98 -10.95 4.95
C LEU A 96 13.50 -11.33 5.02
N ILE A 97 12.77 -11.20 3.91
CA ILE A 97 11.39 -11.69 3.82
C ILE A 97 11.31 -12.96 2.99
N THR A 98 10.67 -14.00 3.53
CA THR A 98 10.56 -15.31 2.88
C THR A 98 9.24 -15.99 3.21
N ASN A 99 8.81 -16.94 2.38
CA ASN A 99 7.64 -17.79 2.67
C ASN A 99 8.00 -19.10 3.39
N SER A 100 9.30 -19.38 3.59
CA SER A 100 9.74 -20.60 4.27
C SER A 100 9.47 -20.53 5.77
N PRO A 101 8.73 -21.49 6.37
CA PRO A 101 8.57 -21.62 7.82
C PRO A 101 9.83 -22.17 8.52
N ASN A 102 10.88 -22.48 7.77
CA ASN A 102 12.18 -22.85 8.31
C ASN A 102 13.30 -22.12 7.54
N PRO A 103 13.41 -20.79 7.68
CA PRO A 103 14.34 -19.97 6.89
C PRO A 103 15.80 -20.28 7.21
N LEU A 104 16.05 -20.86 8.39
CA LEU A 104 17.36 -21.26 8.86
C LEU A 104 17.60 -22.77 8.71
N ASN A 105 16.71 -23.56 8.12
CA ASN A 105 16.90 -25.03 8.02
C ASN A 105 17.43 -25.68 9.32
N GLU A 106 16.82 -25.33 10.47
CA GLU A 106 17.19 -25.86 11.78
C GLU A 106 15.93 -26.08 12.63
N ASP A 107 15.92 -27.08 13.50
CA ASP A 107 14.74 -27.39 14.31
C ASP A 107 14.52 -26.38 15.44
N ALA A 108 15.60 -25.79 15.97
CA ALA A 108 15.56 -24.87 17.11
C ALA A 108 14.70 -23.61 16.86
N SER A 109 14.67 -23.11 15.62
CA SER A 109 13.91 -21.91 15.24
C SER A 109 12.66 -22.21 14.40
N ARG A 110 12.41 -23.46 14.03
CA ARG A 110 11.29 -23.82 13.16
C ARG A 110 9.93 -23.37 13.71
N ASN A 111 9.71 -23.54 15.01
CA ASN A 111 8.42 -23.21 15.62
C ASN A 111 8.16 -21.71 15.72
N ILE A 112 9.22 -20.88 15.85
CA ILE A 112 9.05 -19.43 15.99
C ILE A 112 8.70 -18.73 14.66
N PHE A 113 8.81 -19.47 13.55
CA PHE A 113 8.52 -19.07 12.17
C PHE A 113 7.28 -19.78 11.58
N LEU A 114 6.48 -20.45 12.41
CA LEU A 114 5.20 -21.01 11.96
C LEU A 114 4.19 -19.89 11.68
N GLY A 115 3.70 -19.84 10.44
CA GLY A 115 2.74 -18.81 10.01
C GLY A 115 3.42 -17.47 9.68
N ALA A 116 2.66 -16.38 9.79
CA ALA A 116 3.21 -15.03 9.65
C ALA A 116 4.06 -14.69 10.88
N ALA A 117 5.28 -14.21 10.68
CA ALA A 117 6.20 -13.95 11.79
C ALA A 117 7.18 -12.82 11.49
N HIS A 118 7.54 -12.07 12.54
CA HIS A 118 8.57 -11.05 12.53
C HIS A 118 9.55 -11.38 13.66
N ARG A 119 10.83 -11.60 13.32
CA ARG A 119 11.87 -11.96 14.31
C ARG A 119 13.10 -11.11 14.09
N GLU A 120 13.31 -10.16 14.99
CA GLU A 120 14.57 -9.45 15.13
C GLU A 120 15.69 -10.43 15.44
N PHE A 121 16.90 -10.17 14.95
CA PHE A 121 18.07 -11.02 15.16
C PHE A 121 18.28 -11.38 16.63
N LEU A 122 18.17 -10.40 17.53
CA LEU A 122 18.40 -10.57 18.97
C LEU A 122 17.34 -11.46 19.63
N SER A 123 16.14 -11.58 19.04
CA SER A 123 15.07 -12.45 19.53
C SER A 123 15.23 -13.92 19.13
N LEU A 124 16.17 -14.22 18.22
CA LEU A 124 16.39 -15.58 17.73
C LEU A 124 17.14 -16.45 18.76
N PRO A 125 16.94 -17.78 18.76
CA PRO A 125 17.74 -18.70 19.55
C PRO A 125 19.25 -18.51 19.30
N GLU A 126 20.09 -18.79 20.30
CA GLU A 126 21.54 -18.63 20.16
C GLU A 126 22.14 -19.42 18.99
N SER A 127 21.60 -20.61 18.70
CA SER A 127 22.04 -21.40 17.54
C SER A 127 21.80 -20.64 16.24
N SER A 128 20.60 -20.09 16.08
CA SER A 128 20.17 -19.29 14.94
C SER A 128 21.06 -18.07 14.73
N GLN A 129 21.33 -17.35 15.82
CA GLN A 129 22.22 -16.19 15.83
C GLN A 129 23.63 -16.58 15.39
N LYS A 130 24.17 -17.70 15.89
CA LYS A 130 25.50 -18.21 15.50
C LYS A 130 25.57 -18.52 14.01
N ILE A 131 24.51 -19.04 13.41
CA ILE A 131 24.54 -19.34 11.98
C ILE A 131 24.56 -18.05 11.15
N ILE A 132 23.72 -17.08 11.48
CA ILE A 132 23.69 -15.78 10.78
C ILE A 132 25.04 -15.08 10.94
N LYS A 133 25.60 -15.02 12.15
CA LYS A 133 26.94 -14.48 12.43
C LYS A 133 28.02 -15.18 11.60
N GLY A 134 27.99 -16.51 11.52
CA GLY A 134 28.94 -17.26 10.70
C GLY A 134 28.91 -16.91 9.21
N TYR A 135 27.76 -16.48 8.66
CA TYR A 135 27.71 -15.92 7.31
C TYR A 135 28.26 -14.49 7.26
N LEU A 136 27.87 -13.65 8.22
CA LEU A 136 28.32 -12.25 8.30
C LEU A 136 29.83 -12.11 8.46
N ASP A 137 30.48 -13.03 9.17
CA ASP A 137 31.94 -13.04 9.37
C ASP A 137 32.72 -13.14 8.05
N ASN A 138 32.09 -13.62 6.97
CA ASN A 138 32.68 -13.75 5.64
C ASN A 138 32.36 -12.56 4.71
N ILE A 139 31.62 -11.56 5.20
CA ILE A 139 31.20 -10.40 4.40
C ILE A 139 32.07 -9.20 4.75
N ASN A 140 32.63 -8.55 3.73
CA ASN A 140 33.31 -7.27 3.93
C ASN A 140 32.26 -6.19 4.27
N HIS A 141 32.44 -5.53 5.42
CA HIS A 141 31.48 -4.56 5.96
C HIS A 141 30.08 -5.17 6.14
N PRO A 142 29.93 -6.14 7.07
CA PRO A 142 28.66 -6.81 7.29
C PRO A 142 27.61 -5.83 7.81
N LEU A 143 26.33 -6.15 7.54
CA LEU A 143 25.22 -5.43 8.12
C LEU A 143 25.24 -5.43 9.65
N ASP A 144 24.62 -4.41 10.23
CA ASP A 144 24.41 -4.32 11.67
C ASP A 144 23.29 -5.28 12.10
N THR A 145 23.62 -6.24 12.96
CA THR A 145 22.67 -7.24 13.44
C THR A 145 21.55 -6.63 14.30
N GLU A 146 21.75 -5.48 14.93
CA GLU A 146 20.68 -4.81 15.69
C GLU A 146 19.56 -4.30 14.79
N LYS A 147 19.87 -4.06 13.50
CA LYS A 147 18.92 -3.61 12.49
C LYS A 147 18.29 -4.76 11.70
N PHE A 148 18.79 -5.98 11.86
CA PHE A 148 18.41 -7.13 11.04
C PHE A 148 17.22 -7.91 11.62
N MET A 149 16.31 -8.30 10.74
CA MET A 149 15.21 -9.20 11.06
C MET A 149 14.91 -10.20 9.95
N ILE A 150 14.26 -11.28 10.33
CA ILE A 150 13.64 -12.24 9.41
C ILE A 150 12.12 -12.10 9.52
N GLN A 151 11.47 -11.88 8.39
CA GLN A 151 10.02 -11.87 8.26
C GLN A 151 9.58 -13.09 7.45
N VAL A 152 8.59 -13.83 7.98
CA VAL A 152 7.94 -14.92 7.26
C VAL A 152 6.57 -14.46 6.80
N LEU A 153 6.36 -14.47 5.48
CA LEU A 153 5.09 -14.20 4.83
C LEU A 153 4.63 -15.49 4.13
N PRO A 154 3.70 -16.27 4.73
CA PRO A 154 3.16 -17.48 4.11
C PRO A 154 2.59 -17.18 2.72
N PHE A 155 3.12 -17.88 1.72
CA PHE A 155 2.81 -17.65 0.31
C PHE A 155 3.13 -18.91 -0.49
N GLU A 156 2.17 -19.82 -0.62
CA GLU A 156 2.35 -21.12 -1.27
C GLU A 156 1.05 -21.52 -1.98
N THR A 157 1.12 -22.58 -2.80
CA THR A 157 0.02 -23.18 -3.56
C THR A 157 -0.40 -22.40 -4.80
N ASP A 158 -1.19 -23.04 -5.67
CA ASP A 158 -1.81 -22.44 -6.86
C ASP A 158 -3.22 -21.87 -6.59
N SER A 159 -3.72 -21.98 -5.36
CA SER A 159 -4.98 -21.37 -4.96
C SER A 159 -4.73 -19.93 -4.53
N ASP A 160 -5.24 -18.96 -5.28
CA ASP A 160 -5.13 -17.53 -4.93
C ASP A 160 -5.67 -17.24 -3.52
N ILE A 161 -6.76 -17.93 -3.13
CA ILE A 161 -7.34 -17.79 -1.78
C ILE A 161 -6.32 -18.16 -0.71
N GLU A 162 -5.58 -19.26 -0.89
CA GLU A 162 -4.59 -19.72 0.09
C GLU A 162 -3.27 -18.93 0.00
N ARG A 163 -2.83 -18.63 -1.22
CA ARG A 163 -1.58 -17.93 -1.51
C ARG A 163 -1.58 -16.52 -0.94
N TYR A 164 -2.67 -15.77 -1.17
CA TYR A 164 -2.77 -14.36 -0.77
C TYR A 164 -3.46 -14.16 0.58
N LYS A 165 -3.87 -15.22 1.31
CA LYS A 165 -4.69 -15.07 2.54
C LYS A 165 -4.09 -14.14 3.59
N VAL A 166 -2.77 -14.24 3.82
CA VAL A 166 -2.09 -13.43 4.84
C VAL A 166 -2.00 -11.98 4.38
N VAL A 167 -1.67 -11.74 3.11
CA VAL A 167 -1.62 -10.39 2.53
C VAL A 167 -3.00 -9.74 2.60
N LYS A 168 -4.04 -10.48 2.22
CA LYS A 168 -5.42 -10.02 2.30
C LYS A 168 -5.82 -9.70 3.74
N GLN A 169 -5.43 -10.54 4.70
CA GLN A 169 -5.67 -10.28 6.12
C GLN A 169 -4.99 -8.98 6.57
N VAL A 170 -3.73 -8.73 6.21
CA VAL A 170 -3.04 -7.46 6.53
C VAL A 170 -3.78 -6.25 5.95
N VAL A 171 -4.29 -6.36 4.73
CA VAL A 171 -5.11 -5.31 4.10
C VAL A 171 -6.43 -5.12 4.83
N ASP A 172 -7.15 -6.20 5.13
CA ASP A 172 -8.44 -6.17 5.82
C ASP A 172 -8.31 -5.61 7.25
N ASP A 173 -7.24 -5.98 7.97
CA ASP A 173 -6.93 -5.49 9.31
C ASP A 173 -6.62 -3.98 9.29
N PHE A 174 -5.78 -3.53 8.34
CA PHE A 174 -5.50 -2.10 8.15
C PHE A 174 -6.77 -1.27 7.86
N ILE A 175 -7.65 -1.78 7.01
CA ILE A 175 -8.95 -1.15 6.72
C ILE A 175 -9.82 -1.08 7.97
N GLY A 176 -9.79 -2.12 8.79
CA GLY A 176 -10.45 -2.16 10.09
C GLY A 176 -9.92 -1.09 11.05
N GLU A 177 -8.59 -0.90 11.12
CA GLU A 177 -7.95 0.14 11.92
C GLU A 177 -8.36 1.56 11.48
N LEU A 178 -8.54 1.76 10.18
CA LEU A 178 -9.08 3.01 9.62
C LEU A 178 -10.60 3.20 9.85
N ASN A 179 -11.28 2.21 10.45
CA ASN A 179 -12.73 2.17 10.67
C ASN A 179 -13.55 2.34 9.37
N LEU A 180 -13.13 1.67 8.30
CA LEU A 180 -13.78 1.74 6.99
C LEU A 180 -14.74 0.56 6.79
N ASN A 181 -16.04 0.81 6.92
CA ASN A 181 -17.08 -0.22 6.75
C ASN A 181 -17.59 -0.27 5.30
N ILE A 182 -16.70 -0.56 4.34
CA ILE A 182 -17.04 -0.63 2.91
C ILE A 182 -16.90 -2.08 2.42
N PRO A 183 -18.02 -2.75 2.06
CA PRO A 183 -17.97 -4.12 1.57
C PRO A 183 -17.04 -4.29 0.36
N GLY A 184 -16.15 -5.29 0.43
CA GLY A 184 -15.23 -5.61 -0.66
C GLY A 184 -14.06 -4.64 -0.84
N LEU A 185 -13.90 -3.64 0.04
CA LEU A 185 -12.83 -2.65 -0.03
C LEU A 185 -11.44 -3.30 -0.02
N GLY A 186 -11.18 -4.26 0.87
CA GLY A 186 -9.87 -4.91 0.95
C GLY A 186 -9.45 -5.63 -0.32
N ARG A 187 -10.39 -6.31 -0.99
CA ARG A 187 -10.12 -6.92 -2.30
C ARG A 187 -9.82 -5.88 -3.37
N ARG A 188 -10.57 -4.78 -3.40
CA ARG A 188 -10.37 -3.70 -4.38
C ARG A 188 -9.00 -3.02 -4.17
N LEU A 189 -8.67 -2.67 -2.92
CA LEU A 189 -7.40 -2.04 -2.57
C LEU A 189 -6.21 -2.95 -2.85
N LEU A 190 -6.29 -4.24 -2.49
CA LEU A 190 -5.22 -5.19 -2.78
C LEU A 190 -4.93 -5.28 -4.28
N ASN A 191 -5.96 -5.33 -5.13
CA ASN A 191 -5.77 -5.34 -6.58
C ASN A 191 -5.10 -4.06 -7.09
N ILE A 192 -5.56 -2.89 -6.62
CA ILE A 192 -4.99 -1.60 -7.03
C ILE A 192 -3.52 -1.50 -6.60
N TRP A 193 -3.22 -1.81 -5.34
CA TRP A 193 -1.84 -1.77 -4.84
C TRP A 193 -0.94 -2.81 -5.51
N HIS A 194 -1.45 -4.00 -5.82
CA HIS A 194 -0.71 -5.00 -6.59
C HIS A 194 -0.29 -4.44 -7.96
N GLU A 195 -1.23 -3.84 -8.69
CA GLU A 195 -0.93 -3.21 -9.98
C GLU A 195 0.05 -2.05 -9.87
N GLU A 196 -0.16 -1.14 -8.91
CA GLU A 196 0.68 0.06 -8.76
C GLU A 196 2.10 -0.31 -8.32
N VAL A 197 2.25 -1.21 -7.35
CA VAL A 197 3.56 -1.72 -6.90
C VAL A 197 4.27 -2.48 -8.01
N PHE A 198 3.55 -3.30 -8.77
CA PHE A 198 4.11 -3.99 -9.93
C PHE A 198 4.58 -2.99 -10.99
N LYS A 199 3.71 -2.04 -11.40
CA LYS A 199 4.05 -0.98 -12.37
C LYS A 199 5.26 -0.19 -11.91
N ASN A 200 5.36 0.13 -10.61
CA ASN A 200 6.50 0.81 -10.03
C ASN A 200 7.82 0.05 -10.25
N GLY A 201 7.84 -1.26 -9.97
CA GLY A 201 9.02 -2.10 -10.21
C GLY A 201 9.42 -2.24 -11.68
N THR A 202 8.48 -2.10 -12.61
CA THR A 202 8.80 -2.17 -14.06
C THR A 202 9.44 -0.89 -14.62
N LYS A 203 9.45 0.22 -13.87
CA LYS A 203 10.00 1.49 -14.37
C LYS A 203 11.52 1.45 -14.37
N LYS A 204 12.13 1.79 -15.52
CA LYS A 204 13.59 1.87 -15.66
C LYS A 204 14.23 2.97 -14.81
N ASP A 205 13.52 4.07 -14.61
CA ASP A 205 13.98 5.17 -13.78
C ASP A 205 13.68 4.85 -12.29
N PRO A 206 14.71 4.68 -11.45
CA PRO A 206 14.55 4.41 -10.01
C PRO A 206 14.02 5.62 -9.23
N ALA A 207 14.03 6.82 -9.80
CA ALA A 207 13.43 8.02 -9.19
C ALA A 207 11.90 7.99 -9.24
N ILE A 208 11.30 7.13 -10.08
CA ILE A 208 9.85 6.90 -10.08
C ILE A 208 9.51 5.99 -8.90
N GLN A 209 8.90 6.57 -7.88
CA GLN A 209 8.57 5.93 -6.61
C GLN A 209 7.09 6.11 -6.32
N LEU A 210 6.47 5.13 -5.67
CA LEU A 210 5.12 5.29 -5.11
C LEU A 210 5.23 6.11 -3.83
N LYS A 211 4.67 7.31 -3.81
CA LYS A 211 4.63 8.14 -2.61
C LYS A 211 3.49 7.68 -1.72
N LYS A 212 3.54 8.01 -0.43
CA LYS A 212 2.43 7.78 0.51
C LYS A 212 1.09 8.25 -0.06
N LYS A 213 1.04 9.43 -0.68
CA LYS A 213 -0.18 9.96 -1.30
C LYS A 213 -0.79 9.02 -2.35
N ASP A 214 0.04 8.34 -3.14
CA ASP A 214 -0.39 7.43 -4.20
C ASP A 214 -1.00 6.15 -3.62
N VAL A 215 -0.57 5.76 -2.42
CA VAL A 215 -1.11 4.61 -1.65
C VAL A 215 -2.45 4.95 -1.00
N ILE A 216 -2.56 6.16 -0.43
CA ILE A 216 -3.76 6.61 0.29
C ILE A 216 -4.89 7.01 -0.66
N TRP A 217 -4.54 7.52 -1.85
CA TRP A 217 -5.51 8.02 -2.81
C TRP A 217 -6.61 7.00 -3.20
N PRO A 218 -6.28 5.74 -3.55
CA PRO A 218 -7.29 4.71 -3.81
C PRO A 218 -8.29 4.51 -2.66
N ILE A 219 -7.85 4.64 -1.40
CA ILE A 219 -8.73 4.53 -0.23
C ILE A 219 -9.76 5.66 -0.24
N MET A 220 -9.29 6.89 -0.51
CA MET A 220 -10.11 8.09 -0.55
C MET A 220 -11.15 8.02 -1.67
N VAL A 221 -10.74 7.62 -2.87
CA VAL A 221 -11.61 7.47 -4.04
C VAL A 221 -12.72 6.46 -3.79
N ILE A 222 -12.37 5.28 -3.26
CA ILE A 222 -13.38 4.24 -2.98
C ILE A 222 -14.31 4.68 -1.86
N ALA A 223 -13.79 5.36 -0.82
CA ALA A 223 -14.59 5.85 0.29
C ALA A 223 -15.59 6.95 -0.13
N THR A 224 -15.26 7.77 -1.13
CA THR A 224 -16.14 8.84 -1.61
C THR A 224 -16.95 8.46 -2.84
N ASP A 225 -16.93 7.21 -3.29
CA ASP A 225 -17.62 6.75 -4.51
C ASP A 225 -19.09 7.21 -4.58
N VAL A 226 -19.52 7.61 -5.78
CA VAL A 226 -20.86 8.16 -6.06
C VAL A 226 -21.97 7.12 -5.85
N SER A 227 -21.68 5.83 -5.99
CA SER A 227 -22.64 4.74 -5.76
C SER A 227 -23.18 4.68 -4.31
N HIS A 228 -22.57 5.41 -3.40
CA HIS A 228 -22.97 5.52 -1.99
C HIS A 228 -23.70 6.83 -1.67
N CYS A 229 -24.16 7.59 -2.68
CA CYS A 229 -24.89 8.86 -2.47
C CYS A 229 -26.32 8.63 -1.95
N ASP A 230 -26.79 9.53 -1.09
CA ASP A 230 -28.12 9.43 -0.49
C ASP A 230 -29.19 9.93 -1.47
N ASP A 231 -30.33 9.21 -1.59
CA ASP A 231 -31.43 9.53 -2.55
C ASP A 231 -31.88 11.00 -2.49
N SER A 232 -31.93 11.58 -1.29
CA SER A 232 -32.30 12.99 -1.07
C SER A 232 -31.40 14.01 -1.78
N PHE A 233 -30.16 13.65 -2.11
CA PHE A 233 -29.28 14.48 -2.93
C PHE A 233 -29.45 14.18 -4.41
N LEU A 234 -29.77 12.94 -4.77
CA LEU A 234 -29.94 12.52 -6.16
C LEU A 234 -31.17 13.16 -6.79
N ASP A 235 -32.23 13.36 -6.01
CA ASP A 235 -33.50 13.96 -6.45
C ASP A 235 -33.37 15.40 -6.97
N ILE A 236 -32.20 16.05 -6.84
CA ILE A 236 -31.96 17.40 -7.39
C ILE A 236 -31.53 17.39 -8.86
N PHE A 237 -31.15 16.22 -9.39
CA PHE A 237 -30.70 16.06 -10.77
C PHE A 237 -31.81 15.42 -11.61
N ASP A 238 -31.91 15.84 -12.88
CA ASP A 238 -32.69 15.08 -13.84
C ASP A 238 -32.07 13.70 -14.03
N SER A 239 -32.90 12.66 -14.16
CA SER A 239 -32.44 11.28 -14.30
C SER A 239 -31.43 11.07 -15.45
N SER A 240 -31.62 11.76 -16.59
CA SER A 240 -30.72 11.66 -17.73
C SER A 240 -29.38 12.36 -17.47
N ALA A 241 -29.42 13.51 -16.80
CA ALA A 241 -28.21 14.23 -16.39
C ALA A 241 -27.44 13.45 -15.32
N TYR A 242 -28.14 12.81 -14.38
CA TYR A 242 -27.51 12.02 -13.32
C TYR A 242 -26.70 10.84 -13.86
N ASP A 243 -27.26 10.08 -14.81
CA ASP A 243 -26.56 8.95 -15.43
C ASP A 243 -25.26 9.41 -16.11
N GLU A 244 -25.30 10.57 -16.76
CA GLU A 244 -24.12 11.17 -17.39
C GLU A 244 -23.10 11.67 -16.36
N ILE A 245 -23.55 12.28 -15.25
CA ILE A 245 -22.67 12.67 -14.15
C ILE A 245 -21.97 11.45 -13.54
N VAL A 246 -22.70 10.35 -13.29
CA VAL A 246 -22.11 9.13 -12.72
C VAL A 246 -21.05 8.54 -13.65
N ARG A 247 -21.30 8.57 -14.96
CA ARG A 247 -20.33 8.11 -15.96
C ARG A 247 -19.06 8.96 -15.93
N GLN A 248 -19.20 10.29 -15.86
CA GLN A 248 -18.06 11.22 -15.82
C GLN A 248 -17.37 11.26 -14.45
N TYR A 249 -18.07 10.92 -13.36
CA TYR A 249 -17.56 10.98 -11.99
C TYR A 249 -16.29 10.15 -11.83
N ARG A 250 -16.29 8.91 -12.34
CA ARG A 250 -15.14 8.01 -12.19
C ARG A 250 -13.92 8.57 -12.91
N ASP A 251 -14.07 8.93 -14.18
CA ASP A 251 -12.97 9.44 -14.99
C ASP A 251 -12.42 10.77 -14.42
N THR A 252 -13.31 11.63 -13.91
CA THR A 252 -12.94 12.90 -13.27
C THR A 252 -12.21 12.67 -11.96
N ILE A 253 -12.74 11.85 -11.06
CA ILE A 253 -12.11 11.53 -9.77
C ILE A 253 -10.78 10.80 -10.00
N GLU A 254 -10.71 9.85 -10.92
CA GLU A 254 -9.47 9.14 -11.25
C GLU A 254 -8.45 10.07 -11.92
N SER A 255 -8.85 11.00 -12.79
CA SER A 255 -7.97 12.03 -13.35
C SER A 255 -7.49 13.05 -12.31
N CYS A 256 -8.30 13.31 -11.27
CA CYS A 256 -7.93 14.16 -10.13
C CYS A 256 -6.87 13.54 -9.17
N CYS A 257 -6.19 12.46 -9.59
CA CYS A 257 -5.21 11.64 -8.88
C CYS A 257 -4.17 12.36 -8.00
N GLU A 258 -3.96 13.67 -8.17
CA GLU A 258 -2.91 14.41 -7.49
C GLU A 258 -3.31 15.04 -6.14
N ARG A 259 -4.59 15.09 -5.73
CA ARG A 259 -4.97 16.11 -4.72
C ARG A 259 -5.69 15.56 -3.49
N CYS A 260 -4.97 14.78 -2.66
CA CYS A 260 -5.24 14.82 -1.21
C CYS A 260 -5.41 16.28 -0.73
N GLU A 261 -4.68 17.22 -1.32
CA GLU A 261 -4.81 18.67 -1.16
C GLU A 261 -6.20 19.23 -1.50
N PHE A 262 -6.86 18.73 -2.54
CA PHE A 262 -8.21 19.15 -2.95
C PHE A 262 -9.22 18.74 -1.89
N PHE A 263 -9.15 17.49 -1.41
CA PHE A 263 -10.00 17.02 -0.32
C PHE A 263 -9.77 17.85 0.95
N ILE A 264 -8.51 18.17 1.27
CA ILE A 264 -8.16 19.04 2.40
C ILE A 264 -8.75 20.44 2.22
N LYS A 265 -8.62 21.03 1.02
CA LYS A 265 -9.17 22.36 0.67
C LYS A 265 -10.69 22.39 0.87
N VAL A 266 -11.41 21.45 0.26
CA VAL A 266 -12.87 21.35 0.37
C VAL A 266 -13.32 21.22 1.82
N LEU A 267 -12.66 20.36 2.60
CA LEU A 267 -12.99 20.19 4.02
C LEU A 267 -12.67 21.43 4.85
N SER A 268 -11.56 22.13 4.56
CA SER A 268 -11.20 23.40 5.21
C SER A 268 -12.25 24.48 4.92
N ASP A 269 -12.61 24.65 3.66
CA ASP A 269 -13.62 25.62 3.20
C ASP A 269 -14.99 25.31 3.83
N TYR A 270 -15.38 24.04 3.88
CA TYR A 270 -16.63 23.63 4.52
C TYR A 270 -16.65 23.91 6.03
N ASN A 271 -15.53 23.68 6.72
CA ASN A 271 -15.42 23.92 8.16
C ASN A 271 -15.56 25.41 8.50
N THR A 272 -14.97 26.29 7.67
CA THR A 272 -15.07 27.75 7.84
C THR A 272 -16.37 28.34 7.30
N TYR A 273 -17.08 27.61 6.42
CA TYR A 273 -18.33 28.06 5.83
C TYR A 273 -19.42 28.31 6.87
N GLN A 274 -19.95 29.53 6.87
CA GLN A 274 -21.11 29.94 7.66
C GLN A 274 -22.36 29.84 6.79
N SER A 275 -23.38 29.15 7.30
CA SER A 275 -24.69 29.04 6.66
C SER A 275 -25.75 29.58 7.62
N ALA A 276 -26.69 30.34 7.09
CA ALA A 276 -27.88 30.77 7.83
C ALA A 276 -28.93 29.66 7.94
N LYS A 277 -28.73 28.53 7.23
CA LYS A 277 -29.61 27.36 7.28
C LYS A 277 -29.31 26.48 8.49
N LYS A 278 -30.18 25.50 8.72
CA LYS A 278 -30.01 24.54 9.82
C LYS A 278 -28.71 23.73 9.64
N PRO A 279 -28.08 23.26 10.72
CA PRO A 279 -26.86 22.44 10.63
C PRO A 279 -27.00 21.20 9.73
N SER A 280 -28.20 20.60 9.68
CA SER A 280 -28.53 19.48 8.79
C SER A 280 -28.50 19.84 7.31
N GLU A 281 -28.73 21.10 6.96
CA GLU A 281 -28.78 21.62 5.59
C GLU A 281 -27.48 22.29 5.16
N LYS A 282 -26.56 22.56 6.09
CA LYS A 282 -25.27 23.23 5.84
C LYS A 282 -24.48 22.57 4.71
N CYS A 283 -24.46 21.23 4.67
CA CYS A 283 -23.79 20.47 3.62
C CYS A 283 -24.37 20.78 2.23
N MET A 284 -25.68 20.72 2.12
CA MET A 284 -26.39 21.01 0.87
C MET A 284 -26.17 22.46 0.44
N ASP A 285 -26.28 23.38 1.39
CA ASP A 285 -26.09 24.81 1.17
C ASP A 285 -24.69 25.13 0.67
N PHE A 286 -23.67 24.52 1.26
CA PHE A 286 -22.28 24.67 0.82
C PHE A 286 -22.12 24.23 -0.64
N VAL A 287 -22.58 23.02 -0.96
CA VAL A 287 -22.41 22.41 -2.28
C VAL A 287 -23.09 23.24 -3.37
N LEU A 288 -24.34 23.63 -3.15
CA LEU A 288 -25.13 24.40 -4.13
C LEU A 288 -24.56 25.80 -4.38
N ASN A 289 -23.95 26.44 -3.37
CA ASN A 289 -23.48 27.82 -3.47
C ASN A 289 -21.98 27.96 -3.77
N LYS A 290 -21.15 26.94 -3.51
CA LYS A 290 -19.68 27.04 -3.58
C LYS A 290 -19.06 26.26 -4.73
N TRP A 291 -19.80 25.44 -5.47
CA TRP A 291 -19.26 24.62 -6.56
C TRP A 291 -18.41 25.40 -7.59
N ARG A 292 -18.85 26.62 -7.97
CA ARG A 292 -18.11 27.46 -8.94
C ARG A 292 -16.68 27.80 -8.50
N ASN A 293 -16.41 27.84 -7.19
CA ASN A 293 -15.08 28.11 -6.66
C ASN A 293 -14.06 27.00 -6.96
N TYR A 294 -14.55 25.83 -7.39
CA TYR A 294 -13.72 24.65 -7.65
C TYR A 294 -13.61 24.31 -9.13
N LEU A 295 -14.18 25.13 -10.04
CA LEU A 295 -14.11 24.88 -11.50
C LEU A 295 -12.66 24.65 -11.98
N LEU A 296 -11.73 25.51 -11.55
CA LEU A 296 -10.30 25.42 -11.93
C LEU A 296 -9.57 24.20 -11.35
N GLU A 297 -10.20 23.45 -10.44
CA GLU A 297 -9.63 22.20 -9.91
C GLU A 297 -9.83 21.04 -10.88
N PHE A 298 -10.70 21.20 -11.89
CA PHE A 298 -11.07 20.17 -12.85
C PHE A 298 -10.82 20.64 -14.28
N ASP A 299 -10.35 19.73 -15.12
CA ASP A 299 -10.17 19.95 -16.56
C ASP A 299 -11.44 19.50 -17.29
N LEU A 300 -12.46 20.37 -17.32
CA LEU A 300 -13.82 20.06 -17.80
C LEU A 300 -14.22 20.91 -19.02
N ASP A 301 -13.26 21.47 -19.75
CA ASP A 301 -13.50 22.46 -20.82
C ASP A 301 -14.43 21.94 -21.94
N ASP A 302 -14.50 20.63 -22.13
CA ASP A 302 -15.33 19.97 -23.14
C ASP A 302 -16.74 19.57 -22.65
N ILE A 303 -17.11 19.93 -21.41
CA ILE A 303 -18.37 19.53 -20.76
C ILE A 303 -19.31 20.73 -20.61
N ASP A 304 -20.63 20.54 -20.80
CA ASP A 304 -21.62 21.61 -20.65
C ASP A 304 -21.75 22.10 -19.18
N GLU A 305 -22.17 23.35 -18.99
CA GLU A 305 -22.18 24.00 -17.66
C GLU A 305 -23.10 23.28 -16.65
N GLU A 306 -24.23 22.71 -17.09
CA GLU A 306 -25.13 21.97 -16.17
C GLU A 306 -24.50 20.65 -15.73
N LEU A 307 -23.83 19.94 -16.64
CA LEU A 307 -23.10 18.71 -16.29
C LEU A 307 -21.87 19.00 -15.42
N GLN A 308 -21.12 20.07 -15.70
CA GLN A 308 -20.01 20.54 -14.84
C GLN A 308 -20.51 20.86 -13.43
N LYS A 309 -21.61 21.61 -13.33
CA LYS A 309 -22.24 21.97 -12.06
C LYS A 309 -22.63 20.71 -11.29
N GLY A 310 -23.34 19.78 -11.91
CA GLY A 310 -23.79 18.57 -11.24
C GLY A 310 -22.63 17.67 -10.78
N LEU A 311 -21.62 17.51 -11.64
CA LEU A 311 -20.41 16.76 -11.33
C LEU A 311 -19.66 17.32 -10.11
N ILE A 312 -19.35 18.62 -10.13
CA ILE A 312 -18.65 19.26 -9.00
C ILE A 312 -19.51 19.20 -7.74
N GLN A 313 -20.83 19.40 -7.86
CA GLN A 313 -21.73 19.33 -6.71
C GLN A 313 -21.73 17.94 -6.07
N ILE A 314 -21.82 16.87 -6.87
CA ILE A 314 -21.71 15.49 -6.35
C ILE A 314 -20.37 15.28 -5.66
N ILE A 315 -19.25 15.67 -6.30
CA ILE A 315 -17.91 15.49 -5.72
C ILE A 315 -17.79 16.19 -4.36
N LEU A 316 -18.17 17.47 -4.28
CA LEU A 316 -18.12 18.23 -3.04
C LEU A 316 -19.02 17.62 -1.97
N TYR A 317 -20.24 17.22 -2.35
CA TYR A 317 -21.18 16.57 -1.44
C TYR A 317 -20.59 15.28 -0.86
N ARG A 318 -20.02 14.42 -1.71
CA ARG A 318 -19.40 13.16 -1.28
C ARG A 318 -18.22 13.40 -0.33
N ILE A 319 -17.36 14.37 -0.61
CA ILE A 319 -16.25 14.72 0.29
C ILE A 319 -16.77 15.18 1.66
N VAL A 320 -17.72 16.11 1.69
CA VAL A 320 -18.23 16.69 2.95
C VAL A 320 -19.03 15.67 3.77
N ARG A 321 -19.83 14.82 3.12
CA ARG A 321 -20.59 13.76 3.79
C ARG A 321 -19.67 12.71 4.40
N ASN A 322 -18.58 12.37 3.71
CA ASN A 322 -17.58 11.41 4.18
C ASN A 322 -16.43 12.04 4.98
N ARG A 323 -16.58 13.29 5.46
CA ARG A 323 -15.52 14.00 6.21
C ARG A 323 -14.97 13.23 7.42
N ILE A 324 -15.82 12.47 8.12
CA ILE A 324 -15.40 11.66 9.28
C ILE A 324 -14.53 10.50 8.82
N VAL A 325 -14.94 9.82 7.74
CA VAL A 325 -14.18 8.74 7.11
C VAL A 325 -12.82 9.24 6.64
N ILE A 326 -12.80 10.39 5.93
CA ILE A 326 -11.57 11.04 5.49
C ILE A 326 -10.67 11.41 6.68
N GLN A 327 -11.24 11.93 7.77
CA GLN A 327 -10.48 12.24 8.99
C GLN A 327 -9.88 10.99 9.63
N ASN A 328 -10.60 9.87 9.65
CA ASN A 328 -10.08 8.60 10.16
C ASN A 328 -8.91 8.10 9.31
N ILE A 329 -9.03 8.15 7.98
CA ILE A 329 -7.94 7.81 7.05
C ILE A 329 -6.73 8.67 7.34
N LYS A 330 -6.89 10.01 7.36
CA LYS A 330 -5.80 10.95 7.63
C LYS A 330 -5.11 10.67 8.97
N LYS A 331 -5.89 10.45 10.02
CA LYS A 331 -5.36 10.17 11.36
C LYS A 331 -4.58 8.85 11.39
N GLY A 332 -5.14 7.78 10.81
CA GLY A 332 -4.54 6.45 10.82
C GLY A 332 -3.26 6.34 10.01
N VAL A 333 -3.03 7.25 9.06
CA VAL A 333 -1.82 7.24 8.20
C VAL A 333 -0.89 8.44 8.46
N LYS A 334 -1.20 9.25 9.48
CA LYS A 334 -0.49 10.49 9.87
C LYS A 334 -0.28 11.46 8.68
N LEU A 335 -1.38 11.81 8.00
CA LEU A 335 -1.42 12.75 6.87
C LEU A 335 -1.81 14.19 7.26
#